data_AF-A0A7Y0X8S2-F1
#
_entry.id   AF-A0A7Y0X8S2-F1
#
_cell.length_a   1.000
_cell.length_b   1.000
_cell.length_c   1.000
_cell.angle_alpha   90.00
_cell.angle_beta   90.00
_cell.angle_gamma   90.00
#
_symmetry.space_group_name_H-M   'P 1'
#
loop_
_entity.id
_entity.type
_entity.pdbx_description
1 polymer ?
#
loop_
_entity_poly.entity_id
_entity_poly.type
_entity_poly.pdbx_seq_one_letter_code
_entity_poly.pdbx_strand_id
1 'polypeptide(L)'
;KLDAQEVIVACQSCYGMIKKSGGTQKPVSLWKLLPEIGLPETLRGKAKNSDVVFTIHDSCSTRYEKELQDGIRWILNELGYKTSEPEHTRENTRCCGFGGMVVPANPDVATRVIKR
;
A
#
# COMPACT_ATOMS: atom_id res chain seq x y z
N LYS A 1 -0.60 -21.65 21.18
CA LYS A 1 -0.52 -20.19 20.96
C LYS A 1 0.69 -19.94 20.07
N LEU A 2 0.61 -19.02 19.11
CA LEU A 2 1.77 -18.65 18.29
C LEU A 2 2.63 -17.68 19.10
N ASP A 3 3.92 -17.96 19.25
CA ASP A 3 4.89 -17.12 19.98
C ASP A 3 5.42 -15.94 19.13
N ALA A 4 4.94 -15.79 17.90
CA ALA A 4 5.34 -14.72 17.01
C ALA A 4 4.91 -13.35 17.59
N GLN A 5 5.89 -12.49 17.88
CA GLN A 5 5.65 -11.12 18.35
C GLN A 5 5.36 -10.15 17.20
N GLU A 6 5.92 -10.42 16.03
CA GLU A 6 5.74 -9.59 14.84
C GLU A 6 5.03 -10.36 13.73
N VAL A 7 4.16 -9.66 13.01
CA VAL A 7 3.39 -10.23 11.90
C VAL A 7 3.61 -9.37 10.67
N ILE A 8 4.32 -9.92 9.68
CA ILE A 8 4.54 -9.24 8.41
C ILE A 8 3.25 -9.32 7.58
N VAL A 9 2.76 -8.18 7.10
CA VAL A 9 1.55 -8.08 6.31
C VAL A 9 1.76 -7.23 5.06
N ALA A 10 1.24 -7.70 3.93
CA ALA A 10 1.18 -6.93 2.68
C ALA A 10 -0.09 -6.08 2.58
N CYS A 11 -1.16 -6.47 3.28
CA CYS A 11 -2.44 -5.78 3.25
C CYS A 11 -2.51 -4.64 4.28
N GLN A 12 -2.85 -3.45 3.80
CA GLN A 12 -3.00 -2.22 4.59
C GLN A 12 -4.15 -2.33 5.60
N SER A 13 -5.21 -3.05 5.25
CA SER A 13 -6.30 -3.36 6.18
C SER A 13 -5.85 -4.31 7.29
N CYS A 14 -5.09 -5.36 6.96
CA CYS A 14 -4.52 -6.26 7.97
C CYS A 14 -3.57 -5.52 8.91
N TYR A 15 -2.70 -4.66 8.38
CA TYR A 15 -1.83 -3.79 9.17
C TYR A 15 -2.65 -2.96 10.18
N GLY A 16 -3.68 -2.25 9.69
CA GLY A 16 -4.54 -1.43 10.54
C GLY A 16 -5.33 -2.24 11.57
N MET A 17 -5.86 -3.41 11.20
CA MET A 17 -6.63 -4.27 12.11
C MET A 17 -5.76 -4.81 13.24
N ILE A 18 -4.58 -5.35 12.94
CA ILE A 18 -3.68 -5.89 13.96
C ILE A 18 -3.19 -4.75 14.88
N LYS A 19 -2.82 -3.59 14.31
CA LYS A 19 -2.38 -2.41 15.08
C LYS A 19 -3.44 -1.93 16.07
N LYS A 20 -4.72 -2.04 15.70
CA LYS A 20 -5.87 -1.64 16.52
C LYS A 20 -6.41 -2.75 17.43
N SER A 21 -5.98 -4.00 17.25
CA SER A 21 -6.55 -5.16 17.94
C SER A 21 -6.32 -5.18 19.45
N GLY A 22 -5.35 -4.41 19.95
CA GLY A 22 -4.96 -4.42 21.37
C GLY A 22 -4.25 -5.71 21.82
N GLY A 23 -3.96 -6.62 20.89
CA GLY A 23 -3.18 -7.82 21.17
C GLY A 23 -1.69 -7.53 21.35
N THR A 24 -0.92 -8.58 21.65
CA THR A 24 0.53 -8.49 21.86
C THR A 24 1.32 -8.46 20.55
N GLN A 25 0.72 -8.89 19.43
CA GLN A 25 1.35 -8.92 18.12
C GLN A 25 1.47 -7.51 17.53
N LYS A 26 2.64 -7.21 16.98
CA LYS A 26 2.94 -5.97 16.26
C LYS A 26 2.90 -6.21 14.75
N PRO A 27 2.11 -5.46 13.96
CA PRO A 27 2.15 -5.60 12.52
C PRO A 27 3.39 -4.90 11.94
N VAL A 28 4.10 -5.60 11.06
CA VAL A 28 5.17 -5.04 10.23
C VAL A 28 4.65 -4.99 8.80
N SER A 29 4.67 -3.82 8.18
CA SER A 29 4.27 -3.72 6.78
C SER A 29 5.37 -4.24 5.87
N LEU A 30 5.03 -5.14 4.94
CA LEU A 30 5.94 -5.59 3.89
C LEU A 30 6.52 -4.41 3.09
N TRP A 31 5.70 -3.39 2.84
CA TRP A 31 6.10 -2.21 2.08
C TRP A 31 7.16 -1.38 2.79
N LYS A 32 7.16 -1.37 4.13
CA LYS A 32 8.21 -0.73 4.93
C LYS A 32 9.47 -1.60 5.00
N LEU A 33 9.29 -2.90 5.11
CA LEU A 33 10.38 -3.85 5.28
C LEU A 33 11.28 -3.95 4.05
N LEU A 34 10.71 -3.91 2.83
CA LEU A 34 11.47 -4.06 1.59
C LEU A 34 12.58 -3.00 1.39
N PRO A 35 12.36 -1.71 1.67
CA PRO A 35 13.44 -0.72 1.73
C PRO A 35 14.55 -1.04 2.73
N GLU A 36 14.24 -1.68 3.86
CA GLU A 36 15.21 -2.01 4.90
C GLU A 36 16.07 -3.22 4.54
N ILE A 37 15.47 -4.27 3.99
CA ILE A 37 16.16 -5.53 3.65
C ILE A 37 16.70 -5.56 2.22
N GLY A 38 16.27 -4.62 1.37
CA GLY A 38 16.63 -4.54 -0.03
C GLY A 38 15.76 -5.40 -0.96
N LEU A 39 15.89 -5.12 -2.27
CA LEU A 39 15.38 -6.00 -3.32
C LEU A 39 16.51 -6.93 -3.81
N PRO A 40 16.18 -8.13 -4.31
CA PRO A 40 17.14 -8.97 -5.02
C PRO A 40 17.84 -8.19 -6.15
N GLU A 41 19.16 -8.32 -6.24
CA GLU A 41 19.96 -7.55 -7.21
C GLU A 41 19.53 -7.81 -8.66
N THR A 42 19.09 -9.03 -8.96
CA THR A 42 18.57 -9.42 -10.28
C THR A 42 17.29 -8.66 -10.69
N LEU A 43 16.61 -8.01 -9.75
CA LEU A 43 15.39 -7.22 -10.01
C LEU A 43 15.67 -5.72 -10.15
N ARG A 44 16.83 -5.23 -9.70
CA ARG A 44 17.16 -3.80 -9.81
C ARG A 44 17.24 -3.39 -11.28
N GLY A 45 16.59 -2.29 -11.63
CA GLY A 45 16.52 -1.80 -13.00
C GLY A 45 15.81 -2.75 -13.99
N LYS A 46 15.04 -3.73 -13.53
CA LYS A 46 14.27 -4.67 -14.38
C LYS A 46 13.43 -3.95 -15.44
N ALA A 47 12.95 -2.75 -15.13
CA ALA A 47 12.09 -1.94 -15.97
C ALA A 47 12.79 -0.72 -16.59
N LYS A 48 14.13 -0.64 -16.58
CA LYS A 48 14.88 0.51 -17.12
C LYS A 48 14.52 0.89 -18.57
N ASN A 49 14.12 -0.10 -19.37
CA ASN A 49 13.73 0.08 -20.77
C ASN A 49 12.20 0.06 -20.97
N SER A 50 11.44 0.04 -19.88
CA SER A 50 9.97 0.08 -19.92
C SER A 50 9.50 1.51 -20.15
N ASP A 51 8.51 1.65 -21.01
CA ASP A 51 7.77 2.90 -21.26
C ASP A 51 6.55 3.05 -20.35
N VAL A 52 6.12 1.98 -19.66
CA VAL A 52 5.02 2.00 -18.68
C VAL A 52 5.26 3.04 -17.59
N VAL A 53 4.27 3.89 -17.38
CA VAL A 53 4.22 4.87 -16.28
C VAL A 53 3.17 4.42 -15.27
N PHE A 54 3.59 4.26 -14.01
CA PHE A 54 2.69 3.87 -12.92
C PHE A 54 2.15 5.08 -12.18
N THR A 55 0.88 5.03 -11.83
CA THR A 55 0.27 5.92 -10.83
C THR A 55 0.01 5.11 -9.56
N ILE A 56 0.32 5.71 -8.41
CA ILE A 56 0.17 5.06 -7.11
C ILE A 56 -1.16 5.49 -6.50
N HIS A 57 -2.00 4.52 -6.16
CA HIS A 57 -3.21 4.75 -5.37
C HIS A 57 -2.93 4.36 -3.92
N ASP A 58 -2.57 5.34 -3.08
CA ASP A 58 -2.29 5.09 -1.67
C ASP A 58 -3.56 4.66 -0.92
N SER A 59 -3.40 3.74 0.04
CA SER A 59 -4.54 3.26 0.84
C SER A 59 -5.03 4.32 1.82
N CYS A 60 -6.34 4.59 1.80
CA CYS A 60 -6.97 5.47 2.78
C CYS A 60 -6.88 4.95 4.22
N SER A 61 -6.80 3.63 4.44
CA SER A 61 -6.75 3.04 5.79
C SER A 61 -5.41 3.22 6.49
N THR A 62 -4.34 3.49 5.73
CA THR A 62 -2.97 3.71 6.20
C THR A 62 -2.43 5.04 5.68
N ARG A 63 -3.31 6.02 5.45
CA ARG A 63 -2.95 7.32 4.83
C ARG A 63 -1.96 8.16 5.64
N TYR A 64 -1.83 7.88 6.94
CA TYR A 64 -0.88 8.54 7.82
C TYR A 64 0.37 7.69 8.12
N GLU A 65 0.47 6.51 7.51
CA GLU A 65 1.63 5.64 7.64
C GLU A 65 2.61 5.94 6.50
N LYS A 66 3.32 7.07 6.59
CA LYS A 66 4.18 7.60 5.51
C LYS A 66 5.20 6.58 5.00
N GLU A 67 5.79 5.80 5.91
CA GLU A 67 6.81 4.78 5.58
C GLU A 67 6.27 3.70 4.61
N LEU A 68 4.98 3.36 4.71
CA LEU A 68 4.35 2.39 3.80
C LEU A 68 4.24 2.95 2.38
N GLN A 69 3.91 4.24 2.28
CA GLN A 69 3.74 4.97 1.03
C GLN A 69 5.07 5.23 0.34
N ASP A 70 6.10 5.56 1.12
CA ASP A 70 7.46 5.74 0.62
C ASP A 70 8.05 4.40 0.17
N GLY A 71 7.70 3.30 0.85
CA GLY A 71 8.14 1.96 0.50
C GLY A 71 7.79 1.53 -0.92
N ILE A 72 6.54 1.69 -1.35
CA ILE A 72 6.14 1.34 -2.73
C ILE A 72 6.81 2.24 -3.78
N ARG A 73 7.01 3.53 -3.45
CA ARG A 73 7.71 4.48 -4.33
C ARG A 73 9.18 4.09 -4.49
N TRP A 74 9.83 3.71 -3.39
CA TRP A 74 11.18 3.19 -3.41
C TRP A 74 11.28 1.92 -4.26
N ILE A 75 10.35 0.96 -4.09
CA ILE A 75 10.32 -0.26 -4.90
C ILE A 75 10.22 0.06 -6.41
N LEU A 76 9.29 0.93 -6.81
CA LEU A 76 9.12 1.29 -8.23
C LEU A 76 10.36 1.99 -8.79
N ASN A 77 11.00 2.86 -8.00
CA ASN A 77 12.26 3.51 -8.36
C ASN A 77 13.40 2.48 -8.54
N GLU A 78 13.57 1.54 -7.60
CA GLU A 78 14.60 0.51 -7.68
C GLU A 78 14.40 -0.45 -8.86
N LEU A 79 13.15 -0.75 -9.20
CA LEU A 79 12.84 -1.53 -10.39
C LEU A 79 13.09 -0.73 -11.69
N GLY A 80 13.19 0.60 -11.62
CA GLY A 80 13.43 1.48 -12.76
C GLY A 80 12.16 1.90 -13.51
N TYR A 81 10.99 1.86 -12.87
CA TYR A 81 9.74 2.32 -13.47
C TYR A 81 9.58 3.83 -13.38
N LYS A 82 8.95 4.41 -14.41
CA LYS A 82 8.47 5.81 -14.35
C LYS A 82 7.21 5.87 -13.50
N THR A 83 7.07 6.93 -12.71
CA THR A 83 5.87 7.18 -11.91
C THR A 83 5.28 8.56 -12.17
N SER A 84 3.97 8.67 -12.04
CA SER A 84 3.23 9.93 -12.07
C SER A 84 2.32 9.99 -10.84
N GLU A 85 2.45 11.06 -10.05
CA GLU A 85 1.66 11.26 -8.84
C GLU A 85 0.34 11.97 -9.18
N PRO A 86 -0.81 11.40 -8.77
CA PRO A 86 -2.09 12.05 -8.96
C PRO A 86 -2.28 13.18 -7.93
N GLU A 87 -3.21 14.11 -8.19
CA GLU A 87 -3.57 15.18 -7.25
C GLU A 87 -3.94 14.64 -5.86
N HIS A 88 -4.65 13.52 -5.83
CA HIS A 88 -5.09 12.87 -4.59
C HIS A 88 -4.27 11.63 -4.30
N THR A 89 -3.18 11.83 -3.55
CA THR A 89 -2.21 10.81 -3.19
C THR A 89 -1.80 10.96 -1.71
N ARG A 90 -1.05 10.00 -1.17
CA ARG A 90 -0.53 10.02 0.21
C ARG A 90 -1.63 10.29 1.26
N GLU A 91 -1.39 11.22 2.17
CA GLU A 91 -2.37 11.64 3.18
C GLU A 91 -3.64 12.23 2.56
N ASN A 92 -3.61 12.69 1.31
CA ASN A 92 -4.75 13.24 0.56
C ASN A 92 -5.44 12.21 -0.34
N THR A 93 -5.06 10.94 -0.28
CA THR A 93 -5.64 9.87 -1.10
C THR A 93 -7.16 9.76 -0.96
N ARG A 94 -7.85 9.39 -2.05
CA ARG A 94 -9.30 9.15 -2.04
C ARG A 94 -9.59 7.66 -1.81
N CYS A 95 -10.80 7.37 -1.34
CA CYS A 95 -11.25 5.98 -1.19
C CYS A 95 -11.36 5.33 -2.58
N CYS A 96 -10.86 4.10 -2.73
CA CYS A 96 -11.01 3.29 -3.94
C CYS A 96 -12.44 2.73 -4.14
N GLY A 97 -13.34 2.93 -3.18
CA GLY A 97 -14.72 2.42 -3.23
C GLY A 97 -14.92 1.00 -2.72
N PHE A 98 -13.88 0.33 -2.21
CA PHE A 98 -13.99 -1.03 -1.65
C PHE A 98 -14.08 -1.09 -0.12
N GLY A 99 -13.77 0.02 0.57
CA GLY A 99 -13.79 0.07 2.03
C GLY A 99 -15.20 -0.05 2.62
N GLY A 100 -15.28 -0.54 3.86
CA GLY A 100 -16.52 -0.49 4.66
C GLY A 100 -17.69 -1.29 4.09
N MET A 101 -17.44 -2.30 3.26
CA MET A 101 -18.48 -3.11 2.61
C MET A 101 -19.46 -2.28 1.75
N VAL A 102 -19.04 -1.11 1.26
CA VAL A 102 -19.93 -0.24 0.47
C VAL A 102 -20.34 -0.89 -0.85
N VAL A 103 -19.51 -1.76 -1.44
CA VAL A 103 -19.83 -2.47 -2.68
C VAL A 103 -21.10 -3.31 -2.54
N PRO A 104 -21.21 -4.26 -1.58
CA PRO A 104 -22.46 -5.01 -1.39
C PRO A 104 -23.58 -4.18 -0.72
N ALA A 105 -23.26 -3.20 0.12
CA ALA A 105 -24.28 -2.44 0.86
C ALA A 105 -24.95 -1.33 0.03
N ASN A 106 -24.19 -0.68 -0.87
CA ASN A 106 -24.65 0.38 -1.76
C ASN A 106 -23.78 0.46 -3.04
N PRO A 107 -24.03 -0.43 -4.02
CA PRO A 107 -23.24 -0.52 -5.25
C PRO A 107 -23.17 0.78 -6.05
N ASP A 108 -24.24 1.59 -6.01
CA ASP A 108 -24.32 2.86 -6.75
C ASP A 108 -23.34 3.89 -6.19
N VAL A 109 -23.26 3.99 -4.86
CA VAL A 109 -22.26 4.86 -4.20
C VAL A 109 -20.85 4.35 -4.51
N ALA A 110 -20.60 3.04 -4.38
CA ALA A 110 -19.30 2.45 -4.68
C ALA A 110 -18.85 2.77 -6.12
N THR A 111 -19.75 2.61 -7.09
CA THR A 111 -19.50 2.91 -8.50
C THR A 111 -19.18 4.38 -8.73
N ARG A 112 -19.89 5.31 -8.08
CA ARG A 112 -19.59 6.75 -8.18
C ARG A 112 -18.22 7.10 -7.58
N VAL A 113 -17.81 6.40 -6.51
CA VAL A 113 -16.49 6.60 -5.90
C VAL A 113 -15.39 6.05 -6.79
N ILE A 114 -15.57 4.86 -7.38
CA ILE A 114 -14.60 4.23 -8.30
C ILE A 114 -14.38 5.06 -9.57
N LYS A 115 -15.43 5.74 -10.08
CA LYS A 115 -15.38 6.56 -11.30
C LYS A 115 -14.84 7.98 -11.10
N ARG A 116 -14.55 8.39 -9.86
CA ARG A 116 -14.02 9.73 -9.53
C ARG A 116 -12.52 9.81 -9.74
#